data_AF-A0A4R2IWR8-F1
#
_entry.id   AF-A0A4R2IWR8-F1
#
_cell.length_a   1.000
_cell.length_b   1.000
_cell.length_c   1.000
_cell.angle_alpha   90.00
_cell.angle_beta   90.00
_cell.angle_gamma   90.00
#
_symmetry.space_group_name_H-M   'P 1'
#
loop_
_entity.id
_entity.type
_entity.pdbx_description
1 polymer ?
#
loop_
_entity_poly.entity_id
_entity_poly.type
_entity_poly.pdbx_seq_one_letter_code
_entity_poly.pdbx_strand_id
1 'polypeptide(L)'
;MTVRRQPPDSSTGPPELVGGTADDGSTRKPSKGDLTAQAILDTAEHLLANRSLGEIGIDELAAGAGVSRSTFYFHFESRDDVLYTLSDRLIGEIYAEGLVWFRRGDEEPVAAVRRALTRMVELWRAHGPVLRASVRGRETDPRLAELWSEIARRFMRSTAVQIESERNAGLALPGPPSARGLARALVIMNEATCYQQTLMKKSAAWDEELVESLTAIWVRSIYGDAVKLTP
;
A
#
# COMPACT_ATOMS: atom_id res chain seq x y z
N MET A 1 48.15 21.91 21.79
CA MET A 1 46.89 22.25 21.09
C MET A 1 47.13 22.01 19.60
N THR A 2 47.11 20.77 19.11
CA THR A 2 45.98 19.84 18.92
C THR A 2 44.97 20.35 17.90
N VAL A 3 45.00 19.81 16.68
CA VAL A 3 43.79 19.30 16.01
C VAL A 3 44.20 18.05 15.21
N ARG A 4 43.72 16.89 15.65
CA ARG A 4 43.88 15.56 15.05
C ARG A 4 42.77 15.41 13.99
N ARG A 5 43.13 15.12 12.73
CA ARG A 5 42.14 14.77 11.69
C ARG A 5 41.65 13.34 11.92
N GLN A 6 40.33 13.18 11.99
CA GLN A 6 39.62 11.91 12.12
C GLN A 6 39.08 11.50 10.74
N PRO A 7 39.18 10.23 10.31
CA PRO A 7 38.56 9.75 9.08
C PRO A 7 37.04 9.58 9.28
N PRO A 8 36.21 9.74 8.23
CA PRO A 8 34.80 9.44 8.32
C PRO A 8 34.59 7.92 8.38
N ASP A 9 33.83 7.53 9.41
CA ASP A 9 33.37 6.18 9.71
C ASP A 9 32.58 5.59 8.52
N SER A 10 33.00 4.41 8.08
CA SER A 10 32.27 3.58 7.13
C SER A 10 31.41 2.60 7.92
N SER A 11 30.23 3.04 8.34
CA SER A 11 29.20 2.13 8.88
C SER A 11 27.80 2.62 8.53
N THR A 12 27.29 2.15 7.38
CA THR A 12 25.85 2.04 7.12
C THR A 12 25.63 0.77 6.32
N GLY A 13 25.95 -0.36 6.95
CA GLY A 13 25.37 -1.64 6.58
C GLY A 13 23.85 -1.62 6.86
N PRO A 14 23.09 -2.55 6.27
CA PRO A 14 21.67 -2.71 6.57
C PRO A 14 21.48 -2.92 8.09
N PRO A 15 20.33 -2.52 8.67
CA PRO A 15 20.08 -2.81 10.07
C PRO A 15 20.16 -4.32 10.30
N GLU A 16 21.14 -4.74 11.10
CA GLU A 16 21.21 -6.11 11.63
C GLU A 16 19.90 -6.38 12.37
N LEU A 17 19.22 -7.44 11.91
CA LEU A 17 18.14 -8.06 12.64
C LEU A 17 18.71 -8.58 13.95
N VAL A 18 18.55 -7.81 15.03
CA VAL A 18 18.77 -8.29 16.39
C VAL A 18 17.85 -9.50 16.58
N GLY A 19 18.48 -10.67 16.68
CA GLY A 19 17.81 -11.94 16.96
C GLY A 19 17.08 -11.87 18.29
N GLY A 20 15.78 -11.61 18.22
CA GLY A 20 14.84 -11.96 19.27
C GLY A 20 14.62 -13.46 19.24
N THR A 21 14.79 -14.08 20.40
CA THR A 21 14.48 -15.48 20.69
C THR A 21 13.22 -15.94 19.99
N ALA A 22 13.31 -17.06 19.27
CA ALA A 22 12.19 -17.77 18.71
C ALA A 22 11.15 -18.05 19.81
N ASP A 23 10.09 -17.25 19.84
CA ASP A 23 8.86 -17.60 20.52
C ASP A 23 8.10 -18.53 19.57
N ASP A 24 7.94 -19.75 20.03
CA ASP A 24 7.26 -20.87 19.38
C ASP A 24 5.82 -20.46 19.08
N GLY A 25 5.59 -20.00 17.85
CA GLY A 25 4.30 -19.59 17.31
C GLY A 25 3.36 -20.79 17.15
N SER A 26 2.90 -21.32 18.27
CA SER A 26 1.80 -22.26 18.36
C SER A 26 0.61 -21.70 17.57
N THR A 27 0.27 -22.35 16.47
CA THR A 27 -0.97 -22.10 15.73
C THR A 27 -2.16 -22.46 16.62
N ARG A 28 -2.54 -21.53 17.50
CA ARG A 28 -3.70 -21.64 18.36
C ARG A 28 -4.95 -21.73 17.47
N LYS A 29 -5.76 -22.77 17.68
CA LYS A 29 -7.05 -22.91 16.99
C LYS A 29 -7.90 -21.64 17.21
N PRO A 30 -8.54 -21.09 16.16
CA PRO A 30 -9.41 -19.94 16.29
C PRO A 30 -10.49 -20.19 17.34
N SER A 31 -10.73 -19.22 18.22
CA SER A 31 -11.83 -19.31 19.18
C SER A 31 -13.17 -19.07 18.47
N LYS A 32 -14.28 -19.43 19.13
CA LYS A 32 -15.63 -19.10 18.64
C LYS A 32 -15.80 -17.58 18.43
N GLY A 33 -15.18 -16.77 19.28
CA GLY A 33 -15.18 -15.32 19.17
C GLY A 33 -14.43 -14.84 17.91
N ASP A 34 -13.27 -15.41 17.62
CA ASP A 34 -12.48 -15.06 16.43
C ASP A 34 -13.23 -15.41 15.15
N LEU A 35 -13.87 -16.58 15.11
CA LEU A 35 -14.70 -16.99 13.97
C LEU A 35 -15.91 -16.07 13.77
N THR A 36 -16.49 -15.58 14.86
CA THR A 36 -17.62 -14.63 14.79
C THR A 36 -17.16 -13.27 14.25
N ALA A 37 -16.04 -12.75 14.78
CA ALA A 37 -15.46 -11.51 14.29
C ALA A 37 -15.10 -11.62 12.80
N GLN A 38 -14.52 -12.75 12.37
CA GLN A 38 -14.23 -13.00 10.96
C GLN A 38 -15.49 -13.01 10.09
N ALA A 39 -16.56 -13.69 10.51
CA ALA A 39 -17.82 -13.71 9.76
C ALA A 39 -18.42 -12.31 9.55
N ILE A 40 -18.28 -11.42 10.54
CA ILE A 40 -18.69 -10.00 10.42
C ILE A 40 -17.82 -9.27 9.40
N LEU A 41 -16.50 -9.47 9.42
CA LEU A 41 -15.56 -8.85 8.47
C LEU A 41 -15.81 -9.33 7.04
N ASP A 42 -16.01 -10.63 6.83
CA ASP A 42 -16.34 -11.24 5.52
C ASP A 42 -17.66 -10.68 4.98
N THR A 43 -18.66 -10.54 5.87
CA THR A 43 -19.93 -9.90 5.53
C THR A 43 -19.71 -8.44 5.11
N ALA A 44 -18.92 -7.68 5.85
CA ALA A 44 -18.63 -6.29 5.53
C ALA A 44 -17.93 -6.16 4.16
N GLU A 45 -16.92 -6.98 3.88
CA GLU A 45 -16.24 -7.01 2.58
C GLU A 45 -17.22 -7.27 1.43
N HIS A 46 -18.10 -8.27 1.59
CA HIS A 46 -19.11 -8.58 0.59
C HIS A 46 -20.07 -7.42 0.34
N LEU A 47 -20.56 -6.77 1.40
CA LEU A 47 -21.50 -5.65 1.27
C LEU A 47 -20.85 -4.39 0.68
N LEU A 48 -19.57 -4.15 0.97
CA LEU A 48 -18.79 -3.04 0.42
C LEU A 48 -18.56 -3.17 -1.09
N ALA A 49 -18.68 -4.37 -1.66
CA ALA A 49 -18.52 -4.60 -3.09
C ALA A 49 -19.49 -3.75 -3.93
N ASN A 50 -20.69 -3.47 -3.40
CA ASN A 50 -21.77 -2.81 -4.14
C ASN A 50 -22.26 -1.50 -3.51
N ARG A 51 -21.90 -1.21 -2.25
CA ARG A 51 -22.43 -0.07 -1.49
C ARG A 51 -21.35 0.61 -0.67
N SER A 52 -21.57 1.88 -0.34
CA SER A 52 -20.73 2.62 0.60
C SER A 52 -20.98 2.18 2.05
N LEU A 53 -19.99 2.38 2.93
CA LEU A 53 -20.12 2.04 4.36
C LEU A 53 -21.35 2.69 5.02
N GLY A 54 -21.67 3.94 4.61
CA GLY A 54 -22.81 4.69 5.15
C GLY A 54 -24.16 4.00 4.92
N GLU A 55 -24.29 3.24 3.84
CA GLU A 55 -25.52 2.53 3.45
C GLU A 55 -25.68 1.15 4.12
N ILE A 56 -24.63 0.63 4.75
CA ILE A 56 -24.62 -0.73 5.33
C ILE A 56 -25.10 -0.67 6.78
N GLY A 57 -26.20 -1.33 7.16
CA GLY A 57 -26.69 -1.32 8.54
C GLY A 57 -25.91 -2.24 9.50
N ILE A 58 -25.89 -1.93 10.80
CA ILE A 58 -25.37 -2.86 11.83
C ILE A 58 -26.20 -4.15 11.87
N ASP A 59 -27.54 -4.05 11.77
CA ASP A 59 -28.41 -5.22 11.74
C ASP A 59 -28.14 -6.10 10.52
N GLU A 60 -27.75 -5.49 9.40
CA GLU A 60 -27.40 -6.19 8.18
C GLU A 60 -26.06 -6.93 8.30
N LEU A 61 -25.05 -6.29 8.89
CA LEU A 61 -23.77 -6.94 9.22
C LEU A 61 -23.98 -8.13 10.16
N ALA A 62 -24.77 -7.94 11.22
CA ALA A 62 -25.08 -8.99 12.19
C ALA A 62 -25.84 -10.16 11.53
N ALA A 63 -26.87 -9.85 10.74
CA ALA A 63 -27.67 -10.86 10.03
C ALA A 63 -26.84 -11.63 9.00
N GLY A 64 -26.01 -10.94 8.21
CA GLY A 64 -25.13 -11.60 7.23
C GLY A 64 -24.08 -12.50 7.88
N ALA A 65 -23.59 -12.12 9.07
CA ALA A 65 -22.68 -12.95 9.87
C ALA A 65 -23.38 -14.06 10.69
N GLY A 66 -24.72 -14.14 10.64
CA GLY A 66 -25.50 -15.13 11.38
C GLY A 66 -25.51 -14.92 12.89
N VAL A 67 -25.38 -13.68 13.36
CA VAL A 67 -25.34 -13.34 14.78
C VAL A 67 -26.36 -12.28 15.19
N SER A 68 -26.61 -12.15 16.49
CA SER A 68 -27.47 -11.10 17.02
C SER A 68 -26.78 -9.73 16.99
N ARG A 69 -27.56 -8.65 17.00
CA ARG A 69 -27.04 -7.28 17.17
C ARG A 69 -26.23 -7.12 18.47
N SER A 70 -26.66 -7.77 19.55
CA SER A 70 -25.91 -7.76 20.82
C SER A 70 -24.55 -8.47 20.69
N THR A 71 -24.49 -9.55 19.91
CA THR A 71 -23.24 -10.25 19.60
C THR A 71 -22.33 -9.40 18.71
N PHE A 72 -22.88 -8.65 17.76
CA PHE A 72 -22.10 -7.68 16.97
C PHE A 72 -21.37 -6.68 17.90
N TYR A 73 -22.10 -6.04 18.81
CA TYR A 73 -21.53 -5.05 19.73
C TYR A 73 -20.56 -5.63 20.75
N PHE A 74 -20.55 -6.95 20.95
CA PHE A 74 -19.51 -7.61 21.73
C PHE A 74 -18.15 -7.62 21.01
N HIS A 75 -18.15 -7.59 19.66
CA HIS A 75 -16.94 -7.64 18.84
C HIS A 75 -16.51 -6.29 18.27
N PHE A 76 -17.46 -5.43 17.91
CA PHE A 76 -17.19 -4.16 17.25
C PHE A 76 -18.05 -3.04 17.82
N GLU A 77 -17.44 -1.90 18.09
CA GLU A 77 -18.16 -0.74 18.65
C GLU A 77 -19.04 -0.04 17.60
N SER A 78 -18.62 -0.10 16.33
CA SER A 78 -19.28 0.59 15.22
C SER A 78 -18.96 -0.06 13.87
N ARG A 79 -19.61 0.43 12.80
CA ARG A 79 -19.27 0.05 11.42
C ARG A 79 -17.90 0.56 11.00
N ASP A 80 -17.50 1.72 11.51
CA ASP A 80 -16.17 2.30 11.27
C ASP A 80 -15.09 1.43 11.92
N ASP A 81 -15.36 0.84 13.09
CA ASP A 81 -14.48 -0.12 13.74
C ASP A 81 -14.31 -1.42 12.94
N VAL A 82 -15.39 -1.91 12.33
CA VAL A 82 -15.34 -3.02 11.38
C VAL A 82 -14.47 -2.65 10.17
N LEU A 83 -14.69 -1.48 9.56
CA LEU A 83 -13.90 -1.04 8.40
C LEU A 83 -12.42 -0.88 8.75
N TYR A 84 -12.10 -0.26 9.90
CA TYR A 84 -10.73 -0.11 10.37
C TYR A 84 -10.06 -1.48 10.53
N THR A 85 -10.72 -2.41 11.24
CA THR A 85 -10.19 -3.76 11.46
C THR A 85 -9.99 -4.53 10.15
N LEU A 86 -10.96 -4.45 9.24
CA LEU A 86 -10.86 -5.06 7.91
C LEU A 86 -9.69 -4.48 7.11
N SER A 87 -9.52 -3.16 7.15
CA SER A 87 -8.44 -2.46 6.45
C SER A 87 -7.07 -2.80 7.03
N ASP A 88 -6.94 -2.80 8.35
CA ASP A 88 -5.69 -3.09 9.04
C ASP A 88 -5.20 -4.52 8.76
N ARG A 89 -6.12 -5.50 8.80
CA ARG A 89 -5.83 -6.89 8.43
C ARG A 89 -5.38 -7.04 6.99
N LEU A 90 -6.14 -6.47 6.05
CA LEU A 90 -5.82 -6.52 4.64
C LEU A 90 -4.43 -5.91 4.36
N ILE A 91 -4.13 -4.76 4.96
CA ILE A 91 -2.83 -4.11 4.82
C ILE A 91 -1.71 -4.94 5.45
N GLY A 92 -1.97 -5.60 6.59
CA GLY A 92 -1.06 -6.54 7.22
C GLY A 92 -0.71 -7.73 6.32
N GLU A 93 -1.71 -8.34 5.69
CA GLU A 93 -1.55 -9.45 4.74
C GLU A 93 -0.73 -9.02 3.52
N ILE A 94 -1.09 -7.89 2.92
CA ILE A 94 -0.38 -7.27 1.81
C ILE A 94 1.12 -7.05 2.14
N TYR A 95 1.43 -6.60 3.37
CA TYR A 95 2.81 -6.43 3.80
C TYR A 95 3.52 -7.76 4.03
N ALA A 96 2.85 -8.76 4.59
CA ALA A 96 3.42 -10.08 4.85
C ALA A 96 3.81 -10.80 3.53
N GLU A 97 3.05 -10.57 2.46
CA GLU A 97 3.34 -11.10 1.13
C GLU A 97 4.46 -10.34 0.39
N GLY A 98 4.96 -9.24 0.96
CA GLY A 98 6.04 -8.44 0.39
C GLY A 98 5.68 -7.71 -0.91
N LEU A 99 4.39 -7.61 -1.23
CA LEU A 99 3.89 -7.22 -2.55
C LEU A 99 4.12 -5.76 -2.94
N VAL A 100 4.58 -4.90 -2.03
CA VAL A 100 4.42 -3.44 -2.19
C VAL A 100 5.66 -2.62 -1.85
N TRP A 101 6.81 -3.06 -2.35
CA TRP A 101 8.02 -2.25 -2.31
C TRP A 101 8.60 -2.11 -3.71
N PHE A 102 8.76 -0.87 -4.16
CA PHE A 102 9.57 -0.63 -5.35
C PHE A 102 11.03 -0.84 -4.98
N ARG A 103 11.57 -1.97 -5.43
CA ARG A 103 12.99 -2.33 -5.39
C ARG A 103 13.35 -2.90 -6.76
N ARG A 104 14.38 -2.34 -7.40
CA ARG A 104 14.83 -2.81 -8.72
C ARG A 104 15.57 -4.14 -8.61
N GLY A 105 16.45 -4.28 -7.60
CA GLY A 105 17.40 -5.39 -7.57
C GLY A 105 18.26 -5.36 -8.82
N ASP A 106 18.46 -6.52 -9.45
CA ASP A 106 19.25 -6.67 -10.68
C ASP A 106 18.42 -6.53 -11.96
N GLU A 107 17.11 -6.28 -11.86
CA GLU A 107 16.23 -6.18 -13.03
C GLU A 107 16.48 -4.93 -13.86
N GLU A 108 16.19 -5.02 -15.16
CA GLU A 108 16.16 -3.86 -16.03
C GLU A 108 15.17 -2.80 -15.52
N PRO A 109 15.54 -1.49 -15.56
CA PRO A 109 14.75 -0.41 -14.96
C PRO A 109 13.25 -0.41 -15.35
N VAL A 110 12.97 -0.57 -16.65
CA VAL A 110 11.61 -0.57 -17.19
C VAL A 110 10.83 -1.80 -16.70
N ALA A 111 11.48 -2.97 -16.64
CA ALA A 111 10.85 -4.21 -16.20
C ALA A 111 10.48 -4.14 -14.71
N ALA A 112 11.38 -3.62 -13.87
CA ALA A 112 11.13 -3.46 -12.45
C ALA A 112 9.96 -2.51 -12.15
N VAL A 113 9.90 -1.37 -12.85
CA VAL A 113 8.79 -0.40 -12.75
C VAL A 113 7.47 -1.04 -13.19
N ARG A 114 7.44 -1.64 -14.39
CA ARG A 114 6.23 -2.28 -14.92
C ARG A 114 5.70 -3.34 -13.95
N ARG A 115 6.56 -4.23 -13.46
CA ARG A 115 6.17 -5.27 -12.50
C ARG A 115 5.58 -4.70 -11.21
N ALA A 116 6.19 -3.67 -10.64
CA ALA A 116 5.69 -3.04 -9.42
C ALA A 116 4.28 -2.43 -9.64
N LEU A 117 4.08 -1.79 -10.79
CA LEU A 117 2.79 -1.20 -11.17
C LEU A 117 1.73 -2.25 -11.48
N THR A 118 2.10 -3.36 -12.14
CA THR A 118 1.20 -4.50 -12.37
C THR A 118 0.70 -5.06 -11.05
N ARG A 119 1.60 -5.38 -10.10
CA ARG A 119 1.19 -5.91 -8.79
C ARG A 119 0.28 -4.94 -8.03
N MET A 120 0.57 -3.65 -8.13
CA MET A 120 -0.28 -2.63 -7.51
C MET A 120 -1.69 -2.62 -8.12
N VAL A 121 -1.82 -2.62 -9.45
CA VAL A 121 -3.12 -2.65 -10.11
C VAL A 121 -3.88 -3.94 -9.78
N GLU A 122 -3.21 -5.10 -9.77
CA GLU A 122 -3.78 -6.39 -9.37
C GLU A 122 -4.32 -6.36 -7.93
N LEU A 123 -3.54 -5.81 -6.99
CA LEU A 123 -3.93 -5.66 -5.59
C LEU A 123 -5.16 -4.77 -5.43
N TRP A 124 -5.18 -3.63 -6.12
CA TRP A 124 -6.34 -2.74 -6.12
C TRP A 124 -7.56 -3.40 -6.78
N ARG A 125 -7.38 -4.25 -7.79
CA ARG A 125 -8.47 -5.02 -8.40
C ARG A 125 -8.99 -6.13 -7.49
N ALA A 126 -8.12 -6.77 -6.72
CA ALA A 126 -8.50 -7.82 -5.79
C ALA A 126 -9.29 -7.26 -4.60
N HIS A 127 -8.85 -6.12 -4.04
CA HIS A 127 -9.40 -5.58 -2.78
C HIS A 127 -10.04 -4.20 -2.92
N GLY A 128 -10.40 -3.80 -4.14
CA GLY A 128 -10.89 -2.46 -4.48
C GLY A 128 -12.02 -1.94 -3.59
N PRO A 129 -13.08 -2.72 -3.30
CA PRO A 129 -14.15 -2.30 -2.40
C PRO A 129 -13.66 -1.83 -1.03
N VAL A 130 -12.82 -2.65 -0.38
CA VAL A 130 -12.25 -2.34 0.94
C VAL A 130 -11.32 -1.14 0.82
N LEU A 131 -10.33 -1.18 -0.07
CA LEU A 131 -9.35 -0.10 -0.22
C LEU A 131 -10.02 1.25 -0.50
N ARG A 132 -11.05 1.30 -1.37
CA ARG A 132 -11.81 2.53 -1.62
C ARG A 132 -12.58 3.01 -0.40
N ALA A 133 -13.22 2.10 0.34
CA ALA A 133 -13.92 2.44 1.57
C ALA A 133 -12.94 3.00 2.61
N SER A 134 -11.77 2.37 2.76
CA SER A 134 -10.70 2.81 3.66
C SER A 134 -10.14 4.17 3.24
N VAL A 135 -9.98 4.46 1.94
CA VAL A 135 -9.54 5.77 1.43
C VAL A 135 -10.51 6.87 1.81
N ARG A 136 -11.82 6.64 1.59
CA ARG A 136 -12.87 7.60 1.97
C ARG A 136 -12.95 7.78 3.48
N GLY A 137 -12.81 6.68 4.23
CA GLY A 137 -12.86 6.68 5.69
C GLY A 137 -11.75 7.51 6.35
N ARG A 138 -10.66 7.87 5.64
CA ARG A 138 -9.62 8.78 6.16
C ARG A 138 -10.17 10.16 6.53
N GLU A 139 -11.27 10.59 5.94
CA GLU A 139 -11.89 11.89 6.23
C GLU A 139 -12.65 11.90 7.57
N THR A 140 -13.05 10.73 8.06
CA THR A 140 -13.96 10.59 9.20
C THR A 140 -13.41 9.74 10.35
N ASP A 141 -12.45 8.85 10.10
CA ASP A 141 -11.77 8.02 11.11
C ASP A 141 -10.26 8.33 11.15
N PRO A 142 -9.75 8.94 12.25
CA PRO A 142 -8.33 9.22 12.43
C PRO A 142 -7.42 7.98 12.34
N ARG A 143 -7.92 6.78 12.69
CA ARG A 143 -7.15 5.54 12.62
C ARG A 143 -6.89 5.14 11.18
N LEU A 144 -7.90 5.30 10.30
CA LEU A 144 -7.73 5.10 8.86
C LEU A 144 -6.83 6.16 8.25
N ALA A 145 -6.94 7.42 8.69
CA ALA A 145 -6.05 8.49 8.25
C ALA A 145 -4.58 8.18 8.57
N GLU A 146 -4.29 7.71 9.79
CA GLU A 146 -2.93 7.33 10.20
C GLU A 146 -2.43 6.10 9.45
N LEU A 147 -3.27 5.05 9.33
CA LEU A 147 -2.96 3.82 8.57
C LEU A 147 -2.46 4.18 7.17
N TRP A 148 -3.22 4.99 6.45
CA TRP A 148 -2.87 5.39 5.10
C TRP A 148 -1.72 6.39 5.01
N SER A 149 -1.56 7.25 6.02
CA SER A 149 -0.39 8.12 6.11
C SER A 149 0.90 7.31 6.27
N GLU A 150 0.88 6.22 7.05
CA GLU A 150 2.04 5.34 7.19
C GLU A 150 2.32 4.54 5.91
N ILE A 151 1.27 4.03 5.26
CA ILE A 151 1.36 3.37 3.95
C ILE A 151 2.04 4.31 2.95
N ALA A 152 1.49 5.51 2.75
CA ALA A 152 2.03 6.50 1.81
C ALA A 152 3.49 6.86 2.13
N ARG A 153 3.80 7.11 3.41
CA ARG A 153 5.16 7.40 3.87
C ARG A 153 6.14 6.28 3.52
N ARG A 154 5.76 5.02 3.72
CA ARG A 154 6.57 3.84 3.39
C ARG A 154 6.91 3.76 1.91
N PHE A 155 5.90 3.87 1.04
CA PHE A 155 6.11 3.88 -0.41
C PHE A 155 6.99 5.03 -0.87
N MET A 156 6.70 6.26 -0.40
CA MET A 156 7.46 7.44 -0.79
C MET A 156 8.93 7.31 -0.38
N ARG A 157 9.22 6.80 0.82
CA ARG A 157 10.59 6.54 1.28
C ARG A 157 11.29 5.51 0.39
N SER A 158 10.67 4.35 0.15
CA SER A 158 11.25 3.29 -0.67
C SER A 158 11.54 3.75 -2.09
N THR A 159 10.58 4.43 -2.72
CA THR A 159 10.73 4.98 -4.07
C THR A 159 11.81 6.05 -4.13
N ALA A 160 11.89 6.94 -3.15
CA ALA A 160 12.94 7.95 -3.09
C ALA A 160 14.34 7.33 -2.95
N VAL A 161 14.49 6.31 -2.09
CA VAL A 161 15.75 5.56 -1.93
C VAL A 161 16.15 4.88 -3.23
N GLN A 162 15.21 4.23 -3.93
CA GLN A 162 15.52 3.61 -5.21
C GLN A 162 15.94 4.67 -6.25
N ILE A 163 15.23 5.80 -6.36
CA ILE A 163 15.60 6.89 -7.28
C ILE A 163 17.01 7.44 -6.96
N GLU A 164 17.35 7.63 -5.68
CA GLU A 164 18.70 8.06 -5.28
C GLU A 164 19.76 7.01 -5.64
N SER A 165 19.45 5.72 -5.47
CA SER A 165 20.32 4.62 -5.90
C SER A 165 20.57 4.64 -7.40
N GLU A 166 19.53 4.78 -8.22
CA GLU A 166 19.66 4.86 -9.69
C GLU A 166 20.47 6.09 -10.12
N ARG A 167 20.30 7.22 -9.43
CA ARG A 167 21.08 8.45 -9.69
C ARG A 167 22.56 8.27 -9.36
N ASN A 168 22.86 7.67 -8.22
CA ASN A 168 24.24 7.39 -7.80
C ASN A 168 24.95 6.40 -8.73
N ALA A 169 24.19 5.49 -9.35
CA ALA A 169 24.67 4.57 -10.38
C ALA A 169 24.80 5.20 -11.77
N GLY A 170 24.39 6.46 -11.96
CA GLY A 170 24.41 7.15 -13.25
C GLY A 170 23.33 6.68 -14.24
N LEU A 171 22.32 5.93 -13.76
CA LEU A 171 21.23 5.40 -14.59
C LEU A 171 20.06 6.38 -14.70
N ALA A 172 19.76 7.12 -13.63
CA ALA A 172 18.64 8.07 -13.58
C ALA A 172 19.07 9.53 -13.72
N LEU A 173 18.13 10.38 -14.17
CA LEU A 173 18.35 11.82 -14.30
C LEU A 173 18.72 12.45 -12.94
N PRO A 174 19.73 13.33 -12.89
CA PRO A 174 20.01 14.10 -11.69
C PRO A 174 18.84 15.04 -11.35
N GLY A 175 18.77 15.48 -10.10
CA GLY A 175 17.81 16.51 -9.72
C GLY A 175 18.19 17.91 -10.28
N PRO A 176 17.26 18.88 -10.23
CA PRO A 176 15.87 18.76 -9.78
C PRO A 176 14.97 17.98 -10.75
N PRO A 177 13.82 17.41 -10.27
CA PRO A 177 13.33 17.46 -8.89
C PRO A 177 14.13 16.55 -7.93
N SER A 178 13.98 16.79 -6.62
CA SER A 178 14.54 15.88 -5.60
C SER A 178 13.88 14.51 -5.69
N ALA A 179 14.60 13.45 -5.32
CA ALA A 179 14.06 12.08 -5.35
C ALA A 179 12.80 11.95 -4.49
N ARG A 180 12.79 12.59 -3.31
CA ARG A 180 11.60 12.66 -2.42
C ARG A 180 10.42 13.37 -3.08
N GLY A 181 10.67 14.49 -3.76
CA GLY A 181 9.62 15.25 -4.44
C GLY A 181 8.99 14.46 -5.59
N LEU A 182 9.84 13.80 -6.39
CA LEU A 182 9.40 12.94 -7.48
C LEU A 182 8.64 11.71 -6.96
N ALA A 183 9.19 11.01 -5.97
CA ALA A 183 8.55 9.85 -5.35
C ALA A 183 7.17 10.19 -4.79
N ARG A 184 7.01 11.34 -4.11
CA ARG A 184 5.71 11.80 -3.60
C ARG A 184 4.69 11.95 -4.73
N ALA A 185 5.06 12.64 -5.81
CA ALA A 185 4.16 12.86 -6.95
C ALA A 185 3.74 11.53 -7.60
N LEU A 186 4.70 10.64 -7.84
CA LEU A 186 4.45 9.33 -8.46
C LEU A 186 3.56 8.43 -7.59
N VAL A 187 3.79 8.37 -6.28
CA VAL A 187 2.99 7.55 -5.36
C VAL A 187 1.54 8.07 -5.26
N ILE A 188 1.34 9.39 -5.18
CA ILE A 188 -0.01 9.97 -5.14
C ILE A 188 -0.75 9.74 -6.46
N MET A 189 -0.07 9.90 -7.59
CA MET A 189 -0.62 9.61 -8.92
C MET A 189 -1.10 8.16 -9.03
N ASN A 190 -0.26 7.22 -8.58
CA ASN A 190 -0.59 5.80 -8.56
C ASN A 190 -1.84 5.50 -7.72
N GLU A 191 -1.90 6.03 -6.49
CA GLU A 191 -3.07 5.84 -5.62
C GLU A 191 -4.35 6.38 -6.27
N ALA A 192 -4.31 7.61 -6.77
CA ALA A 192 -5.46 8.27 -7.38
C ALA A 192 -5.96 7.52 -8.63
N THR A 193 -5.05 7.09 -9.50
CA THR A 193 -5.39 6.36 -10.73
C THR A 193 -5.94 4.98 -10.44
N CYS A 194 -5.33 4.20 -9.53
CA CYS A 194 -5.86 2.91 -9.09
C CYS A 194 -7.23 3.04 -8.42
N TYR A 195 -7.41 4.02 -7.54
CA TYR A 195 -8.70 4.29 -6.92
C TYR A 195 -9.80 4.50 -7.97
N GLN A 196 -9.55 5.36 -8.99
CA GLN A 196 -10.49 5.61 -10.07
C GLN A 196 -10.73 4.36 -10.94
N GLN A 197 -9.66 3.64 -11.29
CA GLN A 197 -9.72 2.42 -12.09
C GLN A 197 -10.63 1.36 -11.46
N THR A 198 -10.61 1.22 -10.14
CA THR A 198 -11.43 0.24 -9.43
C THR A 198 -12.91 0.62 -9.34
N LEU A 199 -13.29 1.87 -9.61
CA LEU A 199 -14.69 2.28 -9.76
C LEU A 199 -15.26 1.86 -11.13
N MET A 200 -14.40 1.66 -12.12
CA MET A 200 -14.80 1.21 -13.45
C MET A 200 -14.94 -0.32 -13.50
N LYS A 201 -15.79 -0.80 -14.43
CA LYS A 201 -15.98 -2.23 -14.66
C LYS A 201 -14.64 -2.92 -14.94
N LYS A 202 -14.42 -4.09 -14.36
CA LYS A 202 -13.20 -4.88 -14.54
C LYS A 202 -12.96 -5.18 -16.03
N SER A 203 -11.77 -4.85 -16.51
CA SER A 203 -11.35 -5.03 -17.90
C SER A 203 -9.84 -5.23 -17.92
N ALA A 204 -9.38 -6.41 -18.35
CA ALA A 204 -7.96 -6.72 -18.43
C ALA A 204 -7.22 -5.77 -19.37
N ALA A 205 -7.85 -5.40 -20.50
CA ALA A 205 -7.27 -4.46 -21.45
C ALA A 205 -7.08 -3.05 -20.86
N TRP A 206 -8.04 -2.56 -20.07
CA TRP A 206 -7.90 -1.25 -19.43
C TRP A 206 -6.92 -1.27 -18.25
N ASP A 207 -6.80 -2.41 -17.57
CA ASP A 207 -5.80 -2.58 -16.52
C ASP A 207 -4.39 -2.60 -17.11
N GLU A 208 -4.20 -3.29 -18.24
CA GLU A 208 -2.94 -3.27 -19.00
C GLU A 208 -2.60 -1.87 -19.51
N GLU A 209 -3.56 -1.16 -20.12
CA GLU A 209 -3.38 0.22 -20.59
C GLU A 209 -2.98 1.18 -19.44
N LEU A 210 -3.57 1.02 -18.25
CA LEU A 210 -3.18 1.81 -17.07
C LEU A 210 -1.75 1.48 -16.64
N VAL A 211 -1.37 0.21 -16.58
CA VAL A 211 -0.01 -0.21 -16.24
C VAL A 211 1.00 0.36 -17.23
N GLU A 212 0.70 0.31 -18.53
CA GLU A 212 1.55 0.89 -19.58
C GLU A 212 1.71 2.40 -19.41
N SER A 213 0.61 3.12 -19.18
CA SER A 213 0.61 4.57 -18.98
C SER A 213 1.43 4.98 -17.76
N LEU A 214 1.20 4.33 -16.61
CA LEU A 214 1.95 4.58 -15.39
C LEU A 214 3.43 4.24 -15.57
N THR A 215 3.74 3.13 -16.25
CA THR A 215 5.13 2.71 -16.51
C THR A 215 5.85 3.76 -17.35
N ALA A 216 5.23 4.25 -18.41
CA ALA A 216 5.81 5.28 -19.26
C ALA A 216 6.09 6.58 -18.48
N ILE A 217 5.16 7.03 -17.63
CA ILE A 217 5.33 8.23 -16.80
C ILE A 217 6.48 8.04 -15.79
N TRP A 218 6.52 6.90 -15.09
CA TRP A 218 7.58 6.58 -14.13
C TRP A 218 8.95 6.53 -14.82
N VAL A 219 9.06 5.79 -15.92
CA VAL A 219 10.33 5.62 -16.64
C VAL A 219 10.84 6.96 -17.16
N ARG A 220 9.99 7.74 -17.85
CA ARG A 220 10.38 9.04 -18.42
C ARG A 220 10.77 10.05 -17.35
N SER A 221 10.07 10.06 -16.22
CA SER A 221 10.36 11.02 -15.15
C SER A 221 11.62 10.68 -14.33
N ILE A 222 11.99 9.40 -14.25
CA ILE A 222 13.17 8.94 -13.50
C ILE A 222 14.40 8.89 -14.40
N TYR A 223 14.30 8.31 -15.59
CA TYR A 223 15.44 8.01 -16.48
C TYR A 223 15.54 8.97 -17.67
N GLY A 224 14.49 9.73 -17.95
CA GLY A 224 14.41 10.61 -19.13
C GLY A 224 14.03 9.86 -20.41
N ASP A 225 13.77 10.64 -21.46
CA ASP A 225 13.80 10.19 -22.85
C ASP A 225 14.88 11.01 -23.59
N ALA A 226 15.47 10.47 -24.65
CA ALA A 226 16.43 11.14 -25.55
C ALA A 226 15.81 12.28 -26.37
N VAL A 227 14.93 13.09 -25.78
CA VAL A 227 14.39 14.30 -26.39
C VAL A 227 15.22 15.46 -25.89
N LYS A 228 16.18 15.91 -26.72
CA LYS A 228 16.74 17.25 -26.59
C LYS A 228 15.58 18.24 -26.62
N LEU A 229 15.22 18.77 -25.46
CA LEU A 229 14.58 20.07 -25.37
C LEU A 229 15.59 21.05 -25.96
N THR A 230 15.42 21.32 -27.25
CA THR A 230 16.21 22.30 -28.00
C THR A 230 15.64 23.67 -27.61
N PRO A 231 16.50 24.68 -27.42
CA PRO A 231 16.29 25.77 -26.46
C PRO A 231 15.17 26.75 -26.83
#